data_AF-A0A2P8Q6H7-F1
#
_entry.id   AF-A0A2P8Q6H7-F1
#
_cell.length_a   1.000
_cell.length_b   1.000
_cell.length_c   1.000
_cell.angle_alpha   90.00
_cell.angle_beta   90.00
_cell.angle_gamma   90.00
#
_symmetry.space_group_name_H-M   'P 1'
#
loop_
_entity.id
_entity.type
_entity.pdbx_description
1 polymer ?
#
loop_
_entity_poly.entity_id
_entity_poly.type
_entity_poly.pdbx_seq_one_letter_code
_entity_poly.pdbx_strand_id
1 'polypeptide(L)'
;MSSAAPPTPLVEIVRTYAPRFAEFAFEPAFTAAVDQHVAELRDRLASAGPGLVPPPPDRETLTDYALGFLDGLAETDWREPVGHDYAVCRLTAISWLIDLHGLIPPQRDH
;
A
#
# COMPACT_ATOMS: atom_id res chain seq x y z
N MET A 1 27.60 -10.61 14.45
CA MET A 1 26.80 -10.63 13.20
C MET A 1 25.55 -9.83 13.50
N SER A 2 25.47 -8.56 13.08
CA SER A 2 24.24 -7.78 13.25
C SER A 2 23.19 -8.33 12.31
N SER A 3 22.13 -8.92 12.86
CA SER A 3 20.90 -9.12 12.10
C SER A 3 20.33 -7.73 11.84
N ALA A 4 20.27 -7.30 10.59
CA ALA A 4 19.41 -6.19 10.23
C ALA A 4 17.99 -6.54 10.71
N ALA A 5 17.31 -5.61 11.36
CA ALA A 5 15.89 -5.78 11.61
C ALA A 5 15.20 -6.03 10.25
N PRO A 6 14.24 -6.97 10.16
CA PRO A 6 13.54 -7.18 8.92
C PRO A 6 12.96 -5.84 8.44
N PRO A 7 13.02 -5.55 7.13
CA PRO A 7 12.45 -4.33 6.58
C PRO A 7 11.00 -4.19 7.02
N THR A 8 10.60 -2.97 7.41
CA THR A 8 9.23 -2.72 7.88
C THR A 8 8.23 -3.12 6.80
N PRO A 9 7.05 -3.68 7.12
CA PRO A 9 6.10 -4.21 6.14
C PRO A 9 5.80 -3.26 4.97
N LEU A 10 5.66 -1.97 5.26
CA LEU A 10 5.41 -0.94 4.24
C LEU A 10 6.57 -0.79 3.23
N VAL A 11 7.82 -0.98 3.65
CA VAL A 11 9.00 -0.95 2.75
C VAL A 11 8.95 -2.11 1.78
N GLU A 12 8.65 -3.33 2.24
CA GLU A 12 8.57 -4.50 1.37
C GLU A 12 7.37 -4.42 0.41
N ILE A 13 6.23 -3.90 0.87
CA ILE A 13 5.08 -3.62 0.00
C ILE A 13 5.48 -2.64 -1.11
N VAL A 14 6.07 -1.49 -0.76
CA VAL A 14 6.51 -0.49 -1.75
C VAL A 14 7.52 -1.08 -2.72
N ARG A 15 8.54 -1.77 -2.21
CA ARG A 15 9.57 -2.41 -3.04
C ARG A 15 8.97 -3.38 -4.06
N THR A 16 7.90 -4.08 -3.69
CA THR A 16 7.26 -5.10 -4.52
C THR A 16 6.25 -4.49 -5.51
N TYR A 17 5.44 -3.55 -5.06
CA TYR A 17 4.26 -3.09 -5.82
C TYR A 17 4.40 -1.68 -6.44
N ALA A 18 5.34 -0.84 -5.98
CA ALA A 18 5.58 0.46 -6.63
C ALA A 18 6.07 0.36 -8.10
N PRO A 19 6.84 -0.67 -8.51
CA PRO A 19 7.18 -0.84 -9.94
C PRO A 19 5.95 -0.91 -10.86
N ARG A 20 4.80 -1.35 -10.36
CA ARG A 20 3.54 -1.42 -11.11
C ARG A 20 2.95 -0.05 -11.44
N PHE A 21 3.43 1.05 -10.86
CA PHE A 21 3.02 2.40 -11.24
C PHE A 21 3.30 2.69 -12.72
N ALA A 22 4.31 2.05 -13.31
CA ALA A 22 4.57 2.14 -14.74
C ALA A 22 3.39 1.65 -15.60
N GLU A 23 2.58 0.73 -15.08
CA GLU A 23 1.40 0.18 -15.77
C GLU A 23 0.26 1.22 -15.85
N PHE A 24 0.23 2.24 -14.99
CA PHE A 24 -0.85 3.24 -14.97
C PHE A 24 -0.98 4.02 -16.28
N ALA A 25 0.11 4.13 -17.05
CA ALA A 25 0.13 4.80 -18.34
C ALA A 25 -0.55 3.99 -19.47
N PHE A 26 -0.74 2.67 -19.28
CA PHE A 26 -1.15 1.76 -20.35
C PHE A 26 -2.35 0.87 -19.99
N GLU A 27 -2.69 0.74 -18.70
CA GLU A 27 -3.77 -0.13 -18.22
C GLU A 27 -4.87 0.67 -17.49
N PRO A 28 -5.81 1.33 -18.22
CA PRO A 28 -6.82 2.20 -17.60
C PRO A 28 -7.73 1.49 -16.58
N ALA A 29 -8.04 0.21 -16.80
CA ALA A 29 -8.85 -0.58 -15.89
C ALA A 29 -8.13 -0.86 -14.56
N PHE A 30 -6.82 -1.11 -14.63
CA PHE A 30 -5.98 -1.27 -13.44
C PHE A 30 -5.87 0.04 -12.67
N THR A 31 -5.59 1.16 -13.36
CA THR A 31 -5.54 2.49 -12.74
C THR A 31 -6.84 2.82 -12.01
N ALA A 32 -7.99 2.59 -12.66
CA ALA A 32 -9.29 2.83 -12.04
C ALA A 32 -9.54 1.97 -10.80
N ALA A 33 -9.13 0.68 -10.82
CA ALA A 33 -9.25 -0.21 -9.67
C ALA A 33 -8.34 0.22 -8.51
N VAL A 34 -7.11 0.65 -8.80
CA VAL A 34 -6.19 1.19 -7.78
C VAL A 34 -6.74 2.48 -7.19
N ASP A 35 -7.23 3.42 -8.01
CA ASP A 35 -7.84 4.66 -7.54
C ASP A 35 -9.03 4.41 -6.61
N GLN A 36 -9.89 3.43 -6.95
CA GLN A 36 -10.98 3.01 -6.08
C GLN A 36 -10.46 2.49 -4.74
N HIS A 37 -9.44 1.64 -4.74
CA HIS A 37 -8.85 1.14 -3.49
C HIS A 37 -8.16 2.24 -2.68
N VAL A 38 -7.54 3.23 -3.32
CA VAL A 38 -6.98 4.41 -2.64
C VAL A 38 -8.09 5.20 -1.95
N ALA A 39 -9.23 5.41 -2.61
CA ALA A 39 -10.38 6.08 -2.01
C ALA A 39 -10.93 5.29 -0.80
N GLU A 40 -11.15 3.98 -0.96
CA GLU A 40 -11.60 3.10 0.12
C GLU A 40 -10.63 3.08 1.32
N LEU A 41 -9.31 3.10 1.06
CA LEU A 41 -8.29 3.16 2.12
C LEU A 41 -8.34 4.49 2.85
N ARG A 42 -8.46 5.61 2.15
CA ARG A 42 -8.61 6.93 2.79
C ARG A 42 -9.84 6.97 3.68
N ASP A 43 -10.97 6.49 3.19
CA ASP A 43 -12.22 6.46 3.96
C ASP A 43 -12.09 5.57 5.20
N ARG A 44 -11.46 4.40 5.06
CA ARG A 44 -11.27 3.44 6.16
C ARG A 44 -10.27 3.93 7.22
N LEU A 45 -9.21 4.60 6.78
CA LEU A 45 -8.11 5.05 7.64
C LEU A 45 -8.33 6.47 8.17
N ALA A 46 -9.35 7.18 7.69
CA ALA A 46 -9.73 8.47 8.22
C ALA A 46 -10.12 8.34 9.69
N SER A 47 -9.27 8.86 10.57
CA SER A 47 -9.67 9.13 11.95
C SER A 47 -10.80 10.16 11.90
N ALA A 48 -11.96 9.84 12.45
CA ALA A 48 -13.18 10.66 12.42
C ALA A 48 -12.94 12.06 13.02
N GLY A 49 -12.45 12.99 12.20
CA GLY A 49 -12.31 14.40 12.50
C GLY A 49 -13.37 15.20 11.74
N PRO A 50 -13.85 16.34 12.26
CA PRO A 50 -14.93 17.14 11.66
C PRO A 50 -14.51 17.89 10.37
N GLY A 51 -13.42 17.50 9.72
CA GLY A 51 -12.90 18.16 8.52
C GLY A 51 -13.58 17.66 7.23
N LEU A 52 -13.78 18.57 6.27
CA LEU A 52 -14.29 18.24 4.92
C LEU A 52 -13.28 17.49 4.04
N VAL A 53 -12.01 17.45 4.47
CA VAL A 53 -10.92 16.74 3.80
C VAL A 53 -10.33 15.74 4.80
N PRO A 54 -10.31 14.43 4.51
CA PRO A 54 -9.67 13.45 5.37
C PRO A 54 -8.18 13.80 5.53
N PRO A 55 -7.63 13.79 6.76
CA PRO A 55 -6.19 13.94 6.94
C PRO A 55 -5.46 12.78 6.25
N PRO A 56 -4.18 12.97 5.86
CA PRO A 56 -3.34 11.86 5.44
C PRO A 56 -3.38 10.73 6.47
N PRO A 57 -3.41 9.45 6.07
CA PRO A 57 -3.29 8.36 7.01
C PRO A 57 -1.94 8.47 7.72
N ASP A 58 -1.93 8.29 9.04
CA ASP A 58 -0.68 8.18 9.76
C ASP A 58 0.00 6.84 9.44
N ARG A 59 1.33 6.82 9.54
CA ARG A 59 2.14 5.65 9.18
C ARG A 59 1.82 4.42 10.02
N GLU A 60 1.47 4.60 11.30
CA GLU A 60 1.21 3.51 12.23
C GLU A 60 -0.09 2.80 11.85
N THR A 61 -1.19 3.55 11.69
CA THR A 61 -2.49 3.01 11.24
C THR A 61 -2.38 2.32 9.88
N LEU A 62 -1.61 2.87 8.93
CA LEU A 62 -1.38 2.21 7.65
C LEU A 62 -0.55 0.92 7.79
N THR A 63 0.42 0.89 8.72
CA THR A 63 1.21 -0.31 9.01
C THR A 63 0.34 -1.41 9.60
N ASP A 64 -0.51 -1.08 10.57
CA ASP A 64 -1.43 -2.04 11.20
C ASP A 64 -2.43 -2.60 10.20
N TYR A 65 -2.97 -1.74 9.34
CA TYR A 65 -3.84 -2.17 8.25
C TYR A 65 -3.11 -3.12 7.29
N ALA A 66 -1.90 -2.75 6.86
CA ALA A 66 -1.12 -3.56 5.92
C ALA A 66 -0.77 -4.93 6.50
N LEU A 67 -0.41 -5.00 7.79
CA LEU A 67 -0.15 -6.26 8.48
C LEU A 67 -1.38 -7.15 8.51
N GLY A 68 -2.52 -6.63 8.97
CA GLY A 68 -3.76 -7.42 9.00
C GLY A 68 -4.22 -7.87 7.60
N PHE A 69 -3.96 -7.06 6.57
CA PHE A 69 -4.24 -7.45 5.18
C PHE A 69 -3.32 -8.60 4.72
N LEU A 70 -2.01 -8.49 4.96
CA LEU A 70 -1.03 -9.54 4.62
C LEU A 70 -1.30 -10.84 5.38
N ASP A 71 -1.69 -10.75 6.66
CA ASP A 71 -2.06 -11.92 7.46
C ASP A 71 -3.27 -12.64 6.84
N GLY A 72 -4.29 -11.90 6.40
CA GLY A 72 -5.45 -12.48 5.69
C GLY A 72 -5.08 -13.13 4.35
N LEU A 73 -4.11 -12.57 3.61
CA LEU A 73 -3.59 -13.22 2.40
C LEU A 73 -2.84 -14.52 2.74
N ALA A 74 -2.04 -14.52 3.81
CA ALA A 74 -1.33 -15.72 4.26
C ALA A 74 -2.30 -16.81 4.73
N GLU A 75 -3.35 -16.45 5.48
CA GLU A 75 -4.38 -17.39 5.95
C GLU A 75 -5.15 -18.05 4.82
N THR A 76 -5.27 -17.38 3.67
CA THR A 76 -5.97 -17.90 2.49
C THR A 76 -5.05 -18.64 1.51
N ASP A 77 -3.76 -18.84 1.85
CA ASP A 77 -2.69 -19.33 0.95
C ASP A 77 -2.68 -18.56 -0.37
N TRP A 78 -2.96 -17.25 -0.32
CA TRP A 78 -2.99 -16.43 -1.51
C TRP A 78 -1.61 -16.37 -2.16
N ARG A 79 -1.59 -16.52 -3.48
CA ARG A 79 -0.39 -16.42 -4.31
C ARG A 79 -0.64 -15.39 -5.39
N GLU A 80 0.33 -14.50 -5.55
CA GLU A 80 0.21 -13.41 -6.52
C GLU A 80 -0.03 -13.96 -7.95
N PRO A 81 -1.11 -13.53 -8.62
CA PRO A 81 -1.38 -13.93 -10.00
C PRO A 81 -0.53 -13.12 -10.98
N VAL A 82 -0.46 -13.59 -12.24
CA VAL A 82 0.24 -12.89 -13.34
C VAL A 82 -0.44 -11.55 -13.71
N GLY A 83 -1.65 -11.27 -13.21
CA GLY A 83 -2.43 -10.06 -13.50
C GLY A 83 -2.84 -9.26 -12.26
N HIS A 84 -3.92 -8.50 -12.37
CA HIS A 84 -4.42 -7.62 -11.31
C HIS A 84 -5.66 -8.22 -10.67
N ASP A 85 -5.49 -8.93 -9.57
CA ASP A 85 -6.59 -9.27 -8.70
C ASP A 85 -6.78 -8.20 -7.62
N TYR A 86 -7.77 -8.40 -6.75
CA TYR A 86 -8.07 -7.50 -5.64
C TYR A 86 -6.84 -7.23 -4.76
N ALA A 87 -6.05 -8.26 -4.45
CA ALA A 87 -4.91 -8.13 -3.55
C ALA A 87 -3.77 -7.34 -4.20
N VAL A 88 -3.48 -7.59 -5.48
CA VAL A 88 -2.50 -6.80 -6.25
C VAL A 88 -2.93 -5.32 -6.31
N CYS A 89 -4.19 -5.04 -6.63
CA CYS A 89 -4.67 -3.66 -6.67
C CYS A 89 -4.62 -3.00 -5.29
N ARG A 90 -4.94 -3.73 -4.21
CA ARG A 90 -4.88 -3.21 -2.83
C ARG A 90 -3.44 -2.91 -2.39
N LEU A 91 -2.48 -3.79 -2.65
CA LEU A 91 -1.07 -3.60 -2.28
C LEU A 91 -0.42 -2.49 -3.10
N THR A 92 -0.83 -2.33 -4.37
CA THR A 92 -0.44 -1.19 -5.20
C THR A 92 -1.02 0.12 -4.66
N ALA A 93 -2.28 0.14 -4.22
CA ALA A 93 -2.91 1.30 -3.59
C ALA A 93 -2.23 1.72 -2.27
N ILE A 94 -1.82 0.76 -1.43
CA ILE A 94 -1.02 1.03 -0.22
C ILE A 94 0.31 1.68 -0.61
N SER A 95 1.01 1.14 -1.60
CA SER A 95 2.26 1.71 -2.10
C SER A 95 2.07 3.14 -2.60
N TRP A 96 0.97 3.41 -3.32
CA TRP A 96 0.63 4.73 -3.82
C TRP A 96 0.37 5.74 -2.70
N LEU A 97 -0.35 5.34 -1.64
CA LEU A 97 -0.57 6.19 -0.47
C LEU A 97 0.73 6.53 0.26
N ILE A 98 1.65 5.57 0.35
CA ILE A 98 2.96 5.79 0.96
C ILE A 98 3.77 6.80 0.16
N ASP A 99 3.82 6.66 -1.17
CA ASP A 99 4.53 7.57 -2.07
C ASP A 99 3.93 8.98 -2.02
N LEU A 100 2.61 9.08 -2.18
CA LEU A 100 1.88 10.34 -2.19
C LEU A 100 2.08 11.17 -0.92
N HIS A 101 2.15 10.51 0.24
CA HIS A 101 2.27 11.17 1.54
C HIS A 101 3.69 11.13 2.13
N GLY A 102 4.66 10.55 1.42
CA GLY A 102 6.06 10.46 1.88
C GLY A 102 6.21 9.70 3.21
N LEU A 103 5.44 8.62 3.42
CA LEU A 103 5.35 7.95 4.72
C LEU A 103 6.59 7.11 5.08
N ILE A 104 7.47 6.85 4.12
CA ILE A 104 8.75 6.18 4.32
C ILE A 104 9.87 7.16 3.95
N PRO A 105 10.91 7.32 4.78
CA PRO A 105 12.07 8.13 4.43
C PRO A 105 12.70 7.61 3.13
N PRO A 106 13.20 8.48 2.23
CA PRO A 106 13.94 8.03 1.07
C PRO A 106 15.09 7.13 1.53
N GLN A 107 15.18 5.94 0.93
CA GLN A 107 16.23 4.99 1.23
C GLN A 107 17.56 5.65 0.85
N ARG A 108 18.36 6.04 1.84
CA ARG A 108 19.73 6.52 1.59
C ARG A 108 20.54 5.29 1.24
N ASP A 109 20.75 5.07 -0.06
CA ASP A 109 21.75 4.13 -0.53
C ASP A 109 23.10 4.54 0.07
N HIS A 110 23.74 3.62 0.80
CA HIS A 110 24.99 3.83 1.51
C HIS A 110 26.02 2.80 1.06
#